data_AF-W2CUN5-F1
#
_entry.id   AF-W2CUN5-F1
#
_cell.length_a   1.000
_cell.length_b   1.000
_cell.length_c   1.000
_cell.angle_alpha   90.00
_cell.angle_beta   90.00
_cell.angle_gamma   90.00
#
_symmetry.space_group_name_H-M   'P 1'
#
loop_
_entity.id
_entity.type
_entity.pdbx_description
1 polymer ?
#
loop_
_entity_poly.entity_id
_entity_poly.type
_entity_poly.pdbx_seq_one_letter_code
_entity_poly.pdbx_strand_id
1 'polypeptide(L)'
;MRPIDIHECHRLLLDMAAILDRVCRENAIPYYMLGGTMLGAVRHGGFIPWDDDMDFGIPRDHFDRLTHLLTDALHGTPYRLHTYHNSPNKINYLKVVDT
;
A
#
# COMPACT_ATOMS: atom_id res chain seq x y z
N MET A 1 -17.27 -9.16 7.12
CA MET A 1 -16.07 -9.60 6.37
C MET A 1 -15.84 -11.08 6.64
N ARG A 2 -15.36 -11.83 5.64
CA ARG A 2 -14.91 -13.22 5.81
C ARG A 2 -13.55 -13.21 6.52
N PRO A 3 -13.30 -14.09 7.52
CA PRO A 3 -11.97 -14.22 8.08
C PRO A 3 -11.00 -14.80 7.04
N ILE A 4 -9.79 -14.25 7.02
CA ILE A 4 -8.68 -14.72 6.18
C ILE A 4 -7.52 -15.14 7.10
N ASP A 5 -6.69 -16.07 6.64
CA ASP A 5 -5.45 -16.40 7.33
C ASP A 5 -4.32 -15.43 6.96
N ILE A 6 -3.19 -15.52 7.69
CA ILE A 6 -2.05 -14.64 7.50
C ILE A 6 -1.39 -14.78 6.13
N HIS A 7 -1.44 -15.97 5.52
CA HIS A 7 -0.87 -16.21 4.19
C HIS A 7 -1.74 -15.61 3.09
N GLU A 8 -3.07 -15.69 3.23
CA GLU A 8 -4.00 -14.98 2.38
C GLU A 8 -3.84 -13.45 2.53
N CYS A 9 -3.67 -12.96 3.76
CA CYS A 9 -3.37 -11.55 4.03
C CYS A 9 -2.08 -11.09 3.31
N HIS A 10 -0.97 -11.81 3.48
CA HIS A 10 0.31 -11.47 2.83
C HIS A 10 0.22 -11.45 1.30
N ARG A 11 -0.56 -12.36 0.69
CA ARG A 11 -0.77 -12.33 -0.78
C ARG A 11 -1.53 -11.08 -1.22
N LEU A 12 -2.62 -10.73 -0.53
CA LEU A 12 -3.40 -9.53 -0.84
C LEU A 12 -2.58 -8.24 -0.64
N LEU A 13 -1.75 -8.19 0.41
CA LEU A 13 -0.82 -7.09 0.65
C LEU A 13 0.21 -6.96 -0.48
N LEU A 14 0.77 -8.07 -0.96
CA LEU A 14 1.69 -8.06 -2.10
C LEU A 14 1.02 -7.62 -3.40
N ASP A 15 -0.22 -8.02 -3.66
CA ASP A 15 -0.98 -7.60 -4.83
C ASP A 15 -1.19 -6.07 -4.82
N MET A 16 -1.57 -5.50 -3.68
CA MET A 16 -1.68 -4.04 -3.50
C MET A 16 -0.31 -3.33 -3.64
N ALA A 17 0.75 -3.89 -3.05
CA ALA A 17 2.10 -3.35 -3.16
C ALA A 17 2.66 -3.40 -4.60
N ALA A 18 2.29 -4.42 -5.38
CA ALA A 18 2.67 -4.53 -6.79
C ALA A 18 2.02 -3.43 -7.65
N ILE A 19 0.78 -3.04 -7.34
CA ILE A 19 0.13 -1.88 -7.99
C ILE A 19 0.88 -0.60 -7.63
N LEU A 20 1.22 -0.39 -6.35
CA LEU A 20 2.00 0.76 -5.90
C LEU A 20 3.37 0.83 -6.60
N ASP A 21 4.13 -0.27 -6.60
CA ASP A 21 5.45 -0.35 -7.25
C ASP A 21 5.35 -0.03 -8.75
N ARG A 22 4.41 -0.64 -9.46
CA ARG A 22 4.19 -0.39 -10.88
C ARG A 22 3.92 1.09 -11.16
N VAL A 23 2.96 1.68 -10.44
CA VAL A 23 2.59 3.10 -10.60
C VAL A 23 3.78 4.01 -10.31
N CYS A 24 4.51 3.76 -9.24
CA CYS A 24 5.67 4.55 -8.86
C CYS A 24 6.79 4.45 -9.91
N ARG A 25 7.12 3.24 -10.38
CA ARG A 25 8.17 3.01 -11.39
C ARG A 25 7.83 3.64 -12.74
N GLU A 26 6.62 3.44 -13.24
CA GLU A 26 6.16 4.00 -14.53
C GLU A 26 6.18 5.54 -14.52
N ASN A 27 6.08 6.16 -13.34
CA ASN A 27 6.00 7.61 -13.17
C ASN A 27 7.27 8.26 -12.59
N ALA A 28 8.33 7.47 -12.40
CA ALA A 28 9.58 7.89 -11.76
C ALA A 28 9.37 8.54 -10.37
N ILE A 29 8.46 7.97 -9.58
CA ILE A 29 8.19 8.39 -8.20
C ILE A 29 9.02 7.50 -7.27
N PRO A 30 9.99 8.05 -6.53
CA PRO A 30 10.70 7.28 -5.53
C PRO A 30 9.79 6.93 -4.36
N TYR A 31 9.95 5.72 -3.83
CA TYR A 31 9.30 5.27 -2.61
C TYR A 31 10.25 4.36 -1.83
N TYR A 32 9.98 4.17 -0.54
CA TYR A 32 10.80 3.34 0.34
C TYR A 32 9.90 2.57 1.31
N MET A 33 10.30 1.35 1.66
CA MET A 33 9.61 0.58 2.71
C MET A 33 9.88 1.22 4.08
N LEU A 34 8.89 1.15 4.96
CA LEU A 34 8.97 1.67 6.32
C LEU A 34 8.78 0.55 7.35
N GLY A 35 9.21 0.82 8.59
CA GLY A 35 8.84 0.03 9.77
C GLY A 35 8.99 -1.49 9.62
N GLY A 36 7.89 -2.21 9.92
CA GLY A 36 7.79 -3.66 9.86
C GLY A 36 8.06 -4.22 8.47
N THR A 37 7.56 -3.54 7.43
CA THR A 37 7.78 -3.90 6.02
C THR A 37 9.26 -3.91 5.66
N MET A 38 9.99 -2.84 5.98
CA MET A 38 11.43 -2.76 5.74
C MET A 38 12.20 -3.79 6.55
N LEU A 39 11.89 -3.92 7.84
CA LEU A 39 12.58 -4.86 8.73
C LEU A 39 12.33 -6.32 8.31
N GLY A 40 11.11 -6.66 7.92
CA GLY A 40 10.74 -7.97 7.40
C GLY A 40 11.58 -8.32 6.17
N ALA A 41 11.62 -7.41 5.19
CA ALA A 41 12.35 -7.63 3.95
C ALA A 41 13.83 -7.97 4.20
N VAL A 42 14.48 -7.26 5.14
CA VAL A 42 15.89 -7.48 5.46
C VAL A 42 16.11 -8.70 6.36
N ARG A 43 15.30 -8.89 7.40
CA ARG A 43 15.52 -9.92 8.44
C ARG A 43 14.99 -11.30 8.06
N HIS A 44 13.83 -11.36 7.41
CA HIS A 44 13.13 -12.61 7.07
C HIS A 44 13.11 -12.91 5.57
N GLY A 45 13.57 -11.98 4.71
CA GLY A 45 13.47 -12.12 3.27
C GLY A 45 12.03 -12.00 2.74
N GLY A 46 11.14 -11.36 3.51
CA GLY A 46 9.71 -11.29 3.23
C GLY A 46 8.97 -10.58 4.37
N PHE A 47 7.73 -10.94 4.65
CA PHE A 47 7.01 -10.39 5.80
C PHE A 47 7.63 -10.81 7.14
N ILE A 48 7.43 -9.99 8.16
CA ILE A 48 7.46 -10.52 9.53
C ILE A 48 6.28 -11.52 9.64
N PRO A 49 6.46 -12.74 10.17
CA PRO A 49 5.44 -13.79 10.01
C PRO A 49 4.05 -13.47 10.55
N TRP A 50 3.93 -12.47 11.43
CA TRP A 50 2.67 -12.03 12.05
C TRP A 50 2.27 -10.60 11.67
N ASP A 51 2.99 -9.92 10.78
CA ASP A 51 2.60 -8.61 10.25
C ASP A 51 1.39 -8.74 9.34
N ASP A 52 0.42 -7.83 9.46
CA ASP A 52 -0.83 -7.82 8.71
C ASP A 52 -1.05 -6.53 7.89
N ASP A 53 -0.01 -5.69 7.76
CA ASP A 53 0.00 -4.50 6.92
C ASP A 53 1.33 -4.29 6.18
N MET A 54 1.36 -3.24 5.35
CA MET A 54 2.58 -2.76 4.70
C MET A 54 2.62 -1.24 4.70
N ASP A 55 3.77 -0.69 5.06
CA ASP A 55 4.01 0.75 5.13
C ASP A 55 5.08 1.18 4.11
N PHE A 56 4.76 2.27 3.39
CA PHE A 56 5.65 2.89 2.42
C PHE A 56 5.72 4.40 2.63
N GLY A 57 6.93 4.94 2.50
CA GLY A 57 7.20 6.37 2.50
C GLY A 57 7.34 6.91 1.07
N ILE A 58 6.80 8.11 0.86
CA ILE A 58 6.85 8.85 -0.40
C ILE A 58 7.32 10.27 -0.09
N PRO A 59 8.27 10.85 -0.85
CA PRO A 59 8.63 12.25 -0.65
C PRO A 59 7.45 13.17 -0.91
N ARG A 60 7.32 14.21 -0.08
CA ARG A 60 6.14 15.08 -0.04
C ARG A 60 5.79 15.69 -1.39
N ASP A 61 6.79 16.06 -2.18
CA ASP A 61 6.62 16.68 -3.51
C ASP A 61 5.91 15.76 -4.52
N HIS A 62 5.93 14.45 -4.30
CA HIS A 62 5.27 13.47 -5.17
C HIS A 62 3.90 13.02 -4.67
N PHE A 63 3.54 13.32 -3.42
CA PHE A 63 2.40 12.69 -2.75
C PHE A 63 1.07 13.02 -3.43
N ASP A 64 0.83 14.28 -3.82
CA ASP A 64 -0.45 14.66 -4.44
C ASP A 64 -0.57 14.06 -5.85
N ARG A 65 0.53 14.06 -6.62
CA ARG A 65 0.59 13.38 -7.92
C ARG A 65 0.32 11.88 -7.77
N LEU A 66 0.94 11.22 -6.79
CA LEU A 66 0.74 9.80 -6.53
C LEU A 66 -0.70 9.50 -6.13
N THR A 67 -1.34 10.37 -5.36
CA THR A 67 -2.75 10.21 -4.94
C THR A 67 -3.67 10.11 -6.16
N HIS A 68 -3.48 10.99 -7.15
CA HIS A 68 -4.25 10.95 -8.40
C HIS A 68 -3.95 9.68 -9.20
N LEU A 69 -2.67 9.35 -9.40
CA LEU A 69 -2.26 8.16 -10.16
C LEU A 69 -2.78 6.86 -9.54
N LEU A 70 -2.75 6.74 -8.21
CA LEU A 70 -3.29 5.56 -7.52
C LEU A 70 -4.81 5.49 -7.60
N THR A 71 -5.50 6.64 -7.56
CA THR A 71 -6.95 6.67 -7.77
C THR A 71 -7.30 6.04 -9.11
N ASP A 72 -6.63 6.48 -10.18
CA ASP A 72 -6.86 5.94 -11.53
C ASP A 72 -6.41 4.48 -11.66
N ALA A 73 -5.25 4.11 -11.09
CA ALA A 73 -4.71 2.76 -11.20
C ALA A 73 -5.52 1.71 -10.43
N LEU A 74 -6.27 2.12 -9.40
CA LEU A 74 -7.13 1.24 -8.61
C LEU A 74 -8.56 1.16 -9.19
N HIS A 75 -8.92 2.02 -10.15
CA HIS A 75 -10.22 1.92 -10.82
C HIS A 75 -10.38 0.56 -11.51
N GLY A 76 -11.48 -0.14 -11.21
CA GLY A 76 -11.79 -1.47 -11.75
C GLY A 76 -11.08 -2.63 -11.04
N THR A 77 -10.24 -2.35 -10.04
CA THR A 77 -9.68 -3.37 -9.14
C THR A 77 -10.63 -3.60 -7.94
N PRO A 78 -10.48 -4.69 -7.17
CA PRO A 78 -11.23 -4.87 -5.92
C PRO A 78 -10.77 -3.91 -4.80
N TYR A 79 -9.70 -3.14 -5.01
CA TYR A 79 -9.10 -2.28 -4.01
C TYR A 79 -9.63 -0.84 -4.07
N ARG A 80 -9.62 -0.14 -2.94
CA ARG A 80 -9.97 1.29 -2.85
C ARG A 80 -8.87 2.10 -2.18
N LEU A 81 -8.73 3.34 -2.63
CA LEU A 81 -7.86 4.33 -2.01
C LEU A 81 -8.62 5.18 -1.00
N HIS A 82 -8.23 5.08 0.26
CA HIS A 82 -8.60 6.02 1.30
C HIS A 82 -7.61 7.18 1.39
N THR A 83 -8.16 8.38 1.46
CA THR A 83 -7.47 9.66 1.59
C THR A 83 -8.06 10.42 2.77
N TYR A 84 -7.49 11.57 3.10
CA TYR A 84 -8.06 12.49 4.10
C TYR A 84 -9.53 12.84 3.81
N HIS A 85 -9.90 12.96 2.54
CA HIS A 85 -11.22 13.46 2.13
C HIS A 85 -12.32 12.38 2.10
N ASN A 86 -11.97 11.12 1.90
CA ASN A 86 -12.96 10.03 1.72
C ASN A 86 -12.86 8.94 2.80
N SER A 87 -11.88 9.01 3.71
CA SER A 87 -11.74 8.06 4.80
C SER A 87 -12.75 8.35 5.91
N PRO A 88 -13.41 7.33 6.48
CA PRO A 88 -14.31 7.51 7.62
C PRO A 88 -13.59 8.07 8.86
N ASN A 89 -12.27 7.86 8.96
CA ASN A 89 -11.47 8.25 10.13
C ASN A 89 -10.59 9.49 9.89
N LYS A 90 -10.76 10.22 8.76
CA LYS A 90 -9.95 11.39 8.38
C LYS A 90 -8.44 11.16 8.57
N ILE A 91 -7.94 10.09 7.97
CA ILE A 91 -6.51 9.74 8.04
C ILE A 91 -5.64 10.75 7.29
N ASN A 92 -4.41 10.98 7.78
CA ASN A 92 -3.44 11.92 7.19
C ASN A 92 -2.44 11.24 6.24
N TYR A 93 -2.76 10.03 5.78
CA TYR A 93 -1.95 9.22 4.86
C TYR A 93 -2.86 8.55 3.83
N LEU A 94 -2.26 7.98 2.78
CA LEU A 94 -2.98 7.16 1.81
C LEU A 94 -3.08 5.74 2.33
N LYS A 95 -4.27 5.13 2.25
CA LYS A 95 -4.47 3.73 2.63
C LYS A 95 -5.18 2.98 1.51
N VAL A 96 -4.53 1.98 0.94
CA VAL A 96 -5.17 1.04 0.00
C VAL A 96 -5.83 -0.07 0.83
N VAL A 97 -7.07 -0.40 0.52
CA VAL A 97 -7.83 -1.46 1.21
C VAL A 97 -8.53 -2.37 0.21
N ASP A 98 -8.65 -3.64 0.57
CA ASP A 98 -9.54 -4.60 -0.09
C ASP A 98 -10.99 -4.38 0.34
N THR A 99 -11.96 -4.57 -0.57
CA THR A 99 -13.38 -4.22 -0.35
C THR A 99 -14.39 -5.33 -0.58
#